data_AF-A0A7S3MR88-F1
#
_entry.id   AF-A0A7S3MR88-F1
#
_cell.length_a   1.000
_cell.length_b   1.000
_cell.length_c   1.000
_cell.angle_alpha   90.00
_cell.angle_beta   90.00
_cell.angle_gamma   90.00
#
_symmetry.space_group_name_H-M   'P 1'
#
loop_
_entity.id
_entity.type
_entity.pdbx_description
1 polymer ?
#
loop_
_entity_poly.entity_id
_entity_poly.type
_entity_poly.pdbx_seq_one_letter_code
_entity_poly.pdbx_strand_id
1 'polypeptide(L)'
;MALDLLRTAGVPIAAPSANKFGHVSPTKAEHVYKDFHKDTDVLIIDGGECSFGIESTVLKIEVVQGDAGATGEPPCFKLLIIRKGGVSLPNLQQVIAELGLSERASIEQLRRDHSKPETENLEAPGQFLRHYSPDISSYLYRGETQ
;
A
#
# COMPACT_ATOMS: atom_id res chain seq x y z
N MET A 1 -4.96 6.81 -18.26
CA MET A 1 -5.86 7.64 -17.42
C MET A 1 -5.16 8.27 -16.22
N ALA A 2 -4.78 7.53 -15.17
CA ALA A 2 -4.21 8.14 -13.95
C ALA A 2 -2.93 8.97 -14.23
N LEU A 3 -2.03 8.45 -15.07
CA LEU A 3 -0.83 9.20 -15.49
C LEU A 3 -1.18 10.46 -16.30
N ASP A 4 -2.20 10.40 -17.15
CA ASP A 4 -2.62 11.54 -17.98
C ASP A 4 -3.21 12.65 -17.10
N LEU A 5 -3.98 12.28 -16.06
CA LEU A 5 -4.48 13.21 -15.05
C LEU A 5 -3.31 13.91 -14.33
N LEU A 6 -2.32 13.16 -13.85
CA LEU A 6 -1.15 13.73 -13.16
C LEU A 6 -0.35 14.67 -14.06
N ARG A 7 -0.12 14.27 -15.33
CA ARG A 7 0.58 15.10 -16.32
C ARG A 7 -0.19 16.38 -16.63
N THR A 8 -1.51 16.29 -16.75
CA THR A 8 -2.38 17.44 -17.06
C THR A 8 -2.50 18.40 -15.88
N ALA A 9 -2.62 17.86 -14.66
CA ALA A 9 -2.71 18.66 -13.44
C ALA A 9 -1.42 19.44 -13.14
N GLY A 10 -0.26 18.90 -13.54
CA GLY A 10 1.04 19.56 -13.35
C GLY A 10 1.48 19.69 -11.89
N VAL A 11 0.77 19.02 -10.96
CA VAL A 11 1.04 19.03 -9.52
C VAL A 11 0.91 17.61 -8.94
N PRO A 12 1.60 17.31 -7.83
CA PRO A 12 1.36 16.08 -7.08
C PRO A 12 -0.09 16.00 -6.59
N ILE A 13 -0.71 14.82 -6.66
CA ILE A 13 -2.07 14.58 -6.17
C ILE A 13 -2.01 13.61 -4.98
N ALA A 14 -2.51 14.05 -3.83
CA ALA A 14 -2.77 13.18 -2.70
C ALA A 14 -4.09 12.42 -2.93
N ALA A 15 -4.04 11.10 -3.03
CA ALA A 15 -5.20 10.27 -3.35
C ALA A 15 -5.22 9.01 -2.47
N PRO A 16 -5.91 9.02 -1.30
CA PRO A 16 -6.27 7.79 -0.61
C PRO A 16 -7.31 7.00 -1.42
N SER A 17 -7.70 5.82 -0.94
CA SER A 17 -8.80 5.08 -1.55
C SER A 17 -10.08 5.92 -1.51
N ALA A 18 -10.80 5.98 -2.63
CA ALA A 18 -11.97 6.84 -2.80
C ALA A 18 -13.24 6.19 -2.21
N ASN A 19 -13.22 5.92 -0.91
CA ASN A 19 -14.33 5.39 -0.14
C ASN A 19 -14.50 6.17 1.16
N LYS A 20 -15.67 6.05 1.78
CA LYS A 20 -15.88 6.51 3.15
C LYS A 20 -15.04 5.69 4.12
N PHE A 21 -14.60 6.31 5.20
CA PHE A 21 -13.78 5.65 6.20
C PHE A 21 -14.48 4.37 6.72
N GLY A 22 -13.76 3.26 6.75
CA GLY A 22 -14.26 1.93 7.17
C GLY A 22 -14.90 1.10 6.06
N HIS A 23 -15.37 1.73 4.97
CA HIS A 23 -15.91 1.02 3.80
C HIS A 23 -14.80 0.27 3.05
N VAL A 24 -15.21 -0.71 2.23
CA VAL A 24 -14.30 -1.42 1.33
C VAL A 24 -13.82 -0.47 0.22
N SER A 25 -12.54 -0.55 -0.14
CA SER A 25 -11.96 0.25 -1.22
C SER A 25 -12.71 0.07 -2.55
N PRO A 26 -12.89 1.15 -3.33
CA PRO A 26 -13.60 1.10 -4.59
C PRO A 26 -12.71 0.49 -5.68
N THR A 27 -13.30 -0.30 -6.57
CA THR A 27 -12.62 -0.86 -7.74
C THR A 27 -13.34 -0.50 -9.05
N LYS A 28 -14.46 0.23 -8.95
CA LYS A 28 -15.27 0.75 -10.07
C LYS A 28 -15.77 2.15 -9.71
N ALA A 29 -16.03 2.98 -10.72
CA ALA A 29 -16.63 4.31 -10.53
C ALA A 29 -17.96 4.26 -9.76
N GLU A 30 -18.76 3.21 -10.00
CA GLU A 30 -20.02 2.98 -9.30
C GLU A 30 -19.84 2.86 -7.78
N HIS A 31 -18.74 2.26 -7.30
CA HIS A 31 -18.48 2.13 -5.86
C HIS A 31 -18.25 3.50 -5.24
N VAL A 32 -17.47 4.36 -5.91
CA VAL A 32 -17.21 5.74 -5.48
C VAL A 32 -18.52 6.55 -5.46
N TYR A 33 -19.33 6.43 -6.52
CA TYR A 33 -20.62 7.11 -6.59
C TYR A 33 -21.54 6.71 -5.44
N LYS A 34 -21.68 5.40 -5.18
CA LYS A 34 -22.49 4.86 -4.08
C LYS A 34 -22.08 5.44 -2.74
N ASP A 35 -20.78 5.59 -2.50
CA ASP A 35 -20.26 6.15 -1.24
C ASP A 35 -20.54 7.65 -1.11
N PHE A 36 -20.35 8.46 -2.15
CA PHE A 36 -20.32 9.93 -1.98
C PHE A 36 -21.51 10.71 -2.53
N HIS A 37 -22.33 10.16 -3.43
CA HIS A 37 -23.36 10.93 -4.18
C HIS A 37 -24.38 11.70 -3.33
N LYS A 38 -24.54 11.36 -2.04
CA LYS A 38 -25.48 12.03 -1.12
C LYS A 38 -24.86 13.13 -0.28
N ASP A 39 -23.54 13.10 -0.10
CA ASP A 39 -22.86 13.90 0.93
C ASP A 39 -22.04 15.05 0.33
N THR A 40 -21.64 14.94 -0.94
CA THR A 40 -20.79 15.93 -1.59
C THR A 40 -20.87 15.83 -3.11
N ASP A 41 -20.69 16.98 -3.77
CA ASP A 41 -20.56 17.06 -5.22
C ASP A 41 -19.16 16.60 -5.64
N VAL A 42 -19.00 15.29 -5.85
CA VAL A 42 -17.73 14.70 -6.28
C VAL A 42 -17.72 14.52 -7.80
N LEU A 43 -16.67 15.01 -8.44
CA LEU A 43 -16.38 14.67 -9.83
C LEU A 43 -15.73 13.28 -9.88
N ILE A 44 -16.34 12.37 -10.64
CA ILE A 44 -15.87 11.00 -10.82
C ILE A 44 -15.42 10.82 -12.26
N ILE A 45 -14.16 10.43 -12.44
CA ILE A 45 -13.64 10.03 -13.74
C ILE A 45 -13.85 8.51 -13.86
N ASP A 46 -14.75 8.10 -14.75
CA ASP A 46 -14.98 6.67 -15.02
C ASP A 46 -13.89 6.14 -15.97
N GLY A 47 -12.97 5.36 -15.40
CA GLY A 47 -11.90 4.67 -16.13
C GLY A 47 -12.13 3.17 -16.29
N GLY A 48 -13.33 2.67 -15.98
CA GLY A 48 -13.62 1.24 -15.92
C GLY A 48 -13.15 0.58 -14.61
N GLU A 49 -13.04 -0.74 -14.63
CA GLU A 49 -12.66 -1.54 -13.45
C GLU A 49 -11.16 -1.53 -13.19
N CYS A 50 -10.75 -1.49 -11.92
CA CYS A 50 -9.35 -1.64 -11.54
C CYS A 50 -8.83 -3.04 -11.90
N SER A 51 -7.64 -3.11 -12.52
CA SER A 51 -7.06 -4.39 -12.96
C SER A 51 -6.56 -5.31 -11.83
N PHE A 52 -6.18 -4.75 -10.68
CA PHE A 52 -5.68 -5.52 -9.53
C PHE A 52 -6.70 -5.69 -8.40
N GLY A 53 -7.53 -4.67 -8.16
CA GLY A 53 -8.58 -4.69 -7.12
C GLY A 53 -8.09 -4.61 -5.67
N ILE A 54 -6.79 -4.44 -5.42
CA ILE A 54 -6.19 -4.21 -4.09
C ILE A 54 -5.22 -3.03 -4.13
N GLU A 55 -4.89 -2.49 -2.96
CA GLU A 55 -3.99 -1.34 -2.84
C GLU A 55 -2.53 -1.67 -3.18
N SER A 56 -1.69 -0.64 -3.26
CA SER A 56 -0.25 -0.77 -3.47
C SER A 56 0.48 -1.35 -2.26
N THR A 57 1.56 -2.09 -2.52
CA THR A 57 2.54 -2.46 -1.50
C THR A 57 3.31 -1.22 -1.05
N VAL A 58 3.53 -1.07 0.25
CA VAL A 58 4.27 0.06 0.83
C VAL A 58 5.52 -0.46 1.52
N LEU A 59 6.67 0.07 1.11
CA LEU A 59 7.98 -0.21 1.67
C LEU A 59 8.50 1.03 2.41
N LYS A 60 8.96 0.83 3.64
CA LYS A 60 9.85 1.78 4.32
C LYS A 60 11.29 1.40 4.00
N ILE A 61 12.10 2.39 3.62
CA ILE A 61 13.50 2.23 3.25
C ILE A 61 14.35 2.91 4.32
N GLU A 62 15.20 2.14 4.98
CA GLU A 62 16.12 2.62 6.02
C GLU A 62 17.56 2.35 5.57
N VAL A 63 18.43 3.35 5.68
CA VAL A 63 19.88 3.16 5.46
C VAL A 63 20.48 2.63 6.77
N VAL A 64 21.09 1.44 6.72
CA VAL A 64 21.64 0.78 7.91
C VAL A 64 23.17 0.92 8.03
N GLN A 65 23.85 1.12 6.90
CA GLN A 65 25.30 1.31 6.84
C GLN A 65 25.67 2.03 5.55
N GLY A 66 26.83 2.68 5.55
CA GLY A 66 27.36 3.39 4.40
C GLY A 66 26.75 4.78 4.26
N ASP A 67 27.57 5.74 3.85
CA ASP A 67 27.14 7.08 3.49
C ASP A 67 27.80 7.43 2.15
N ALA A 68 26.97 7.47 1.11
CA ALA A 68 27.40 7.79 -0.25
C ALA A 68 28.04 9.19 -0.36
N GLY A 69 27.89 10.05 0.66
CA GLY A 69 28.52 11.36 0.75
C GLY A 69 29.78 11.42 1.62
N ALA A 70 29.81 10.76 2.79
CA ALA A 70 30.86 10.96 3.79
C ALA A 70 32.01 9.94 3.76
N THR A 71 31.73 8.66 3.48
CA THR A 71 32.74 7.58 3.55
C THR A 71 33.13 7.01 2.19
N GLY A 72 32.34 7.28 1.14
CA GLY A 72 32.51 6.69 -0.19
C GLY A 72 32.12 5.21 -0.26
N GLU A 73 31.65 4.63 0.85
CA GLU A 73 31.12 3.27 0.88
C GLU A 73 29.68 3.25 0.35
N PRO A 74 29.30 2.27 -0.47
CA PRO A 74 27.94 2.17 -0.98
C PRO A 74 26.96 1.90 0.19
N PRO A 75 25.78 2.54 0.20
CA PRO A 75 24.81 2.34 1.26
C PRO A 75 24.23 0.92 1.23
N CYS A 76 23.99 0.39 2.43
CA CYS A 76 23.22 -0.80 2.70
C CYS A 76 21.83 -0.40 3.23
N PHE A 77 20.80 -1.11 2.78
CA PHE A 77 19.40 -0.79 3.03
C PHE A 77 18.69 -1.90 3.79
N LYS A 78 17.80 -1.49 4.67
CA LYS A 78 16.74 -2.33 5.23
C LYS A 78 15.41 -1.90 4.62
N LEU A 79 14.74 -2.85 3.96
CA LEU A 79 13.45 -2.65 3.29
C LEU A 79 12.36 -3.31 4.12
N LEU A 80 11.54 -2.51 4.79
CA LEU A 80 10.45 -3.01 5.62
C LEU A 80 9.12 -2.92 4.87
N ILE A 81 8.48 -4.06 4.60
CA ILE A 81 7.12 -4.11 4.07
C ILE A 81 6.15 -3.73 5.20
N ILE A 82 5.62 -2.51 5.13
CA ILE A 82 4.69 -1.95 6.13
C ILE A 82 3.22 -2.08 5.70
N ARG A 83 2.96 -2.33 4.41
CA ARG A 83 1.67 -2.74 3.88
C ARG A 83 1.85 -3.70 2.68
N LYS A 84 1.13 -4.82 2.70
CA LYS A 84 1.04 -5.73 1.54
C LYS A 84 0.05 -5.17 0.52
N GLY A 85 0.35 -5.36 -0.76
CA GLY A 85 -0.52 -4.96 -1.85
C GLY A 85 -0.16 -5.70 -3.14
N GLY A 86 -0.41 -5.05 -4.28
CA GLY A 86 -0.23 -5.65 -5.61
C GLY A 86 1.20 -6.12 -5.97
N VAL A 87 2.23 -5.69 -5.25
CA VAL A 87 3.62 -6.14 -5.46
C VAL A 87 3.99 -7.16 -4.39
N SER A 88 4.28 -8.39 -4.82
CA SER A 88 4.57 -9.50 -3.92
C SER A 88 6.01 -9.49 -3.42
N LEU A 89 6.28 -10.19 -2.30
CA LEU A 89 7.65 -10.39 -1.81
C LEU A 89 8.57 -11.04 -2.86
N PRO A 90 8.16 -12.08 -3.60
CA PRO A 90 8.94 -12.60 -4.72
C PRO A 90 9.29 -11.54 -5.78
N ASN A 91 8.36 -10.65 -6.13
CA ASN A 91 8.65 -9.57 -7.09
C ASN A 91 9.76 -8.64 -6.58
N LEU A 92 9.73 -8.30 -5.28
CA LEU A 92 10.76 -7.47 -4.67
C LEU A 92 12.12 -8.17 -4.63
N GLN A 93 12.14 -9.45 -4.26
CA GLN A 93 13.35 -10.26 -4.22
C GLN A 93 13.99 -10.37 -5.61
N GLN A 94 13.17 -10.57 -6.64
CA GLN A 94 13.64 -10.64 -8.03
C GLN A 94 14.32 -9.33 -8.44
N VAL A 95 13.68 -8.17 -8.22
CA VAL A 95 14.25 -6.87 -8.59
C VAL A 95 15.55 -6.58 -7.84
N ILE A 96 15.64 -6.92 -6.55
CA ILE A 96 16.86 -6.74 -5.76
C ILE A 96 18.01 -7.58 -6.33
N ALA A 97 17.72 -8.82 -6.74
CA ALA A 97 18.71 -9.68 -7.37
C ALA A 97 19.15 -9.13 -8.73
N GLU A 98 18.21 -8.69 -9.57
CA GLU A 98 18.49 -8.10 -10.89
C GLU A 98 19.33 -6.83 -10.82
N LEU A 99 19.17 -6.03 -9.75
CA LEU A 99 19.97 -4.83 -9.49
C LEU A 99 21.32 -5.11 -8.82
N GLY A 100 21.65 -6.37 -8.49
CA GLY A 100 22.88 -6.71 -7.78
C GLY A 100 22.93 -6.13 -6.35
N LEU A 101 21.77 -6.04 -5.70
CA LEU A 101 21.60 -5.47 -4.36
C LEU A 101 21.46 -6.54 -3.26
N SER A 102 21.53 -7.83 -3.57
CA SER A 102 21.28 -8.92 -2.61
C SER A 102 22.14 -8.84 -1.33
N GLU A 103 23.41 -8.44 -1.45
CA GLU A 103 24.32 -8.28 -0.30
C GLU A 103 24.17 -6.92 0.42
N ARG A 104 23.41 -6.00 -0.17
CA ARG A 104 23.26 -4.61 0.30
C ARG A 104 21.82 -4.24 0.66
N ALA A 105 20.88 -5.16 0.51
CA ALA A 105 19.47 -4.92 0.81
C ALA A 105 18.88 -6.15 1.50
N SER A 106 18.39 -5.96 2.72
CA SER A 106 17.56 -6.96 3.40
C SER A 106 16.09 -6.58 3.28
N ILE A 107 15.21 -7.57 3.11
CA ILE A 107 13.77 -7.38 3.15
C ILE A 107 13.22 -8.00 4.42
N GLU A 108 12.50 -7.20 5.20
CA GLU A 108 11.71 -7.66 6.34
C GLU A 108 10.24 -7.34 6.11
N GLN A 109 9.36 -8.17 6.68
CA GLN A 109 7.94 -7.89 6.66
C GLN A 109 7.49 -7.56 8.08
N LEU A 110 6.83 -6.41 8.25
CA LEU A 110 6.28 -6.03 9.54
C LEU A 110 5.25 -7.09 9.97
N ARG A 111 5.56 -7.80 11.06
CA ARG A 111 4.60 -8.68 11.73
C ARG A 111 3.90 -7.84 12.78
N ARG A 112 2.65 -7.47 12.51
CA ARG A 112 1.83 -6.83 13.55
C ARG A 112 1.30 -7.88 14.50
N ASP A 113 1.59 -7.68 15.78
CA ASP A 113 0.97 -8.42 16.86
C ASP A 113 -0.45 -7.87 17.04
N HIS A 114 -1.45 -8.66 16.65
CA HIS A 114 -2.86 -8.31 16.74
C HIS A 114 -3.37 -8.23 18.20
N SER A 115 -2.52 -8.49 19.20
CA SER A 115 -2.86 -8.38 20.62
C SER A 115 -2.61 -7.00 21.24
N LYS A 116 -1.93 -6.07 20.55
CA LYS A 116 -1.62 -4.72 21.08
C LYS A 116 -2.65 -3.66 20.65
N PRO A 117 -2.99 -2.70 21.53
CA PRO A 117 -3.93 -1.61 21.20
C PRO A 117 -3.39 -0.66 20.12
N GLU A 118 -4.28 -0.14 19.26
CA GLU A 118 -4.02 0.72 18.09
C GLU A 118 -3.54 2.15 18.43
N THR A 119 -2.43 2.28 19.17
CA THR A 119 -1.92 3.61 19.58
C THR A 119 -0.47 3.88 19.16
N GLU A 120 0.19 2.98 18.45
CA GLU A 120 1.59 3.18 18.04
C GLU A 120 1.71 3.53 16.55
N ASN A 121 2.12 4.78 16.29
CA ASN A 121 2.69 5.34 15.05
C ASN A 121 2.32 4.63 13.74
N LEU A 122 1.22 5.06 13.13
CA LEU A 122 0.84 4.67 11.77
C LEU A 122 1.73 5.43 10.77
N GLU A 123 2.68 4.72 10.16
CA GLU A 123 3.60 5.27 9.14
C GLU A 123 2.99 5.25 7.73
N ALA A 124 1.89 4.50 7.51
CA ALA A 124 1.23 4.40 6.21
C ALA A 124 -0.30 4.17 6.31
N PRO A 125 -1.07 4.48 5.25
CA PRO A 125 -2.47 4.08 5.14
C PRO A 125 -2.64 2.55 5.18
N GLY A 126 -3.83 2.04 5.48
CA GLY A 126 -4.07 0.59 5.61
C GLY A 126 -3.57 -0.04 6.92
N GLN A 127 -3.13 0.77 7.90
CA GLN A 127 -2.53 0.27 9.13
C GLN A 127 -3.47 0.20 10.36
N PHE A 128 -4.76 0.48 10.18
CA PHE A 128 -5.76 0.19 11.20
C PHE A 128 -6.14 -1.31 11.19
N LEU A 129 -6.48 -1.86 12.36
CA LEU A 129 -7.02 -3.19 12.62
C LEU A 129 -8.37 -3.39 11.91
N ARG A 130 -9.16 -2.31 11.80
CA ARG A 130 -10.37 -2.22 10.97
C ARG A 130 -10.21 -1.12 9.93
N HIS A 131 -9.52 -1.43 8.84
CA HIS A 131 -9.36 -0.49 7.72
C HIS A 131 -10.41 -0.71 6.62
N TYR A 132 -10.80 -1.96 6.40
CA TYR A 132 -11.79 -2.38 5.41
C TYR A 132 -12.66 -3.48 6.05
N SER A 133 -13.86 -3.12 6.51
CA SER A 133 -14.76 -4.08 7.14
C SER A 133 -16.16 -3.85 6.60
N PRO A 134 -16.80 -4.83 5.98
CA PRO A 134 -18.22 -4.69 5.66
C PRO A 134 -19.02 -4.62 6.96
N ASP A 135 -20.22 -4.04 6.90
CA ASP A 135 -21.13 -3.92 8.05
C ASP A 135 -21.81 -5.24 8.45
N ILE A 136 -21.30 -6.37 7.94
CA ILE A 136 -21.78 -7.72 8.21
C ILE A 136 -20.70 -8.58 8.85
N SER A 137 -21.10 -9.49 9.73
CA SER A 137 -20.20 -10.47 10.33
C SER A 137 -19.47 -11.27 9.25
N SER A 138 -18.14 -11.26 9.34
CA SER A 138 -17.26 -11.90 8.37
C SER A 138 -16.33 -12.87 9.10
N TYR A 139 -16.12 -14.05 8.52
CA TYR A 139 -15.28 -15.11 9.08
C TYR A 139 -14.25 -15.55 8.05
N LEU A 140 -12.99 -15.71 8.47
CA LEU A 140 -11.94 -16.30 7.66
C LEU A 140 -11.65 -17.72 8.15
N TYR A 141 -12.04 -18.71 7.35
CA TYR A 141 -11.62 -20.09 7.59
C TYR A 141 -10.29 -20.36 6.88
N ARG A 142 -9.25 -20.72 7.64
CA ARG A 142 -8.01 -21.26 7.09
C ARG A 142 -8.03 -22.78 7.30
N GLY A 143 -8.21 -23.52 6.21
CA GLY A 143 -8.06 -24.97 6.23
C GLY A 143 -6.60 -25.39 6.34
N GLU A 144 -6.36 -26.64 6.71
CA GLU A 144 -5.04 -27.25 6.61
C GLU A 144 -4.71 -27.48 5.12
N THR A 145 -3.64 -26.86 4.63
CA THR A 145 -3.03 -27.24 3.36
C THR A 145 -2.41 -28.63 3.52
N GLN A 146 -2.94 -29.63 2.80
CA GLN A 146 -2.30 -30.93 2.62
C GLN A 146 -0.98 -30.80 1.86
#